data_AF-A0A6B3LH93-F1
#
_entry.id   AF-A0A6B3LH93-F1
#
_cell.length_a   1.000
_cell.length_b   1.000
_cell.length_c   1.000
_cell.angle_alpha   90.00
_cell.angle_beta   90.00
_cell.angle_gamma   90.00
#
_symmetry.space_group_name_H-M   'P 1'
#
loop_
_entity.id
_entity.type
_entity.pdbx_description
1 polymer ?
#
loop_
_entity_poly.entity_id
_entity_poly.type
_entity_poly.pdbx_seq_one_letter_code
_entity_poly.pdbx_strand_id
1 'polypeptide(L)'
;MYVFPGFGPSTDPPLKVFKKYSKLLSELTARCFEINMTTDNHIFINFSGHVVQVDIDIYAGGWDELSRPKKFMTYLSHDQSNEKAITKWFRDVNKYLDSLE
;
A
#
# COMPACT_ATOMS: atom_id res chain seq x y z
N MET A 1 -40.92 -14.71 1.20
CA MET A 1 -39.55 -14.48 0.69
C MET A 1 -39.46 -12.99 0.38
N TYR A 2 -38.85 -12.21 1.27
CA TYR A 2 -38.72 -10.76 1.07
C TYR A 2 -37.57 -10.49 0.10
N VAL A 3 -37.87 -9.85 -1.02
CA VAL A 3 -36.87 -9.38 -1.99
C VAL A 3 -36.41 -8.00 -1.50
N PHE A 4 -35.16 -7.91 -1.05
CA PHE A 4 -34.56 -6.62 -0.72
C PHE A 4 -34.20 -5.87 -2.01
N PRO A 5 -34.52 -4.56 -2.12
CA PRO A 5 -34.03 -3.74 -3.22
C PRO A 5 -32.51 -3.67 -3.14
N GLY A 6 -31.83 -3.83 -4.29
CA GLY A 6 -30.38 -3.95 -4.42
C GLY A 6 -29.60 -2.69 -4.02
N PHE A 7 -29.56 -2.40 -2.71
CA PHE A 7 -28.62 -1.49 -2.07
C PHE A 7 -27.53 -2.32 -1.38
N GLY A 8 -26.63 -2.88 -2.16
CA GLY A 8 -25.30 -3.25 -1.69
C GLY A 8 -24.30 -2.22 -2.21
N PRO A 9 -23.24 -1.84 -1.47
CA PRO A 9 -22.12 -1.14 -2.11
C PRO A 9 -21.69 -2.00 -3.29
N SER A 10 -21.60 -1.36 -4.47
CA SER A 10 -21.10 -2.02 -5.67
C SER A 10 -19.87 -2.85 -5.28
N THR A 11 -19.89 -4.16 -5.49
CA THR A 11 -18.79 -5.09 -5.16
C THR A 11 -17.64 -5.02 -6.18
N ASP A 12 -17.81 -4.19 -7.20
CA ASP A 12 -16.97 -4.03 -8.39
C ASP A 12 -15.87 -2.93 -8.34
N PRO A 13 -15.95 -1.85 -7.53
CA PRO A 13 -14.96 -0.77 -7.54
C PRO A 13 -13.58 -1.16 -6.99
N PRO A 14 -13.43 -1.85 -5.83
CA PRO A 14 -12.12 -2.11 -5.23
C PRO A 14 -11.17 -2.93 -6.11
N LEU A 15 -11.69 -4.00 -6.71
CA LEU A 15 -10.91 -4.91 -7.58
C LEU A 15 -10.35 -4.16 -8.79
N LYS A 16 -11.13 -3.24 -9.37
CA LYS A 16 -10.70 -2.44 -10.53
C LYS A 16 -9.62 -1.42 -10.14
N VAL A 17 -9.65 -0.87 -8.92
CA VAL A 17 -8.63 0.10 -8.47
C VAL A 17 -7.29 -0.60 -8.24
N PHE A 18 -7.25 -1.69 -7.49
CA PHE A 18 -6.01 -2.44 -7.28
C PHE A 18 -5.44 -2.97 -8.59
N LYS A 19 -6.31 -3.37 -9.54
CA LYS A 19 -5.87 -3.75 -10.89
C LYS A 19 -5.22 -2.58 -11.65
N LYS A 20 -5.70 -1.33 -11.51
CA LYS A 20 -5.06 -0.15 -12.12
C LYS A 20 -3.62 0.05 -11.62
N TYR A 21 -3.38 -0.15 -10.33
CA TYR A 21 -2.08 0.08 -9.70
C TYR A 21 -1.25 -1.19 -9.51
N SER A 22 -1.70 -2.34 -10.01
CA SER A 22 -1.12 -3.65 -9.68
C SER A 22 0.38 -3.73 -9.98
N LYS A 23 0.81 -3.19 -11.14
CA LYS A 23 2.22 -3.15 -11.51
C LYS A 23 3.07 -2.38 -10.50
N LEU A 24 2.65 -1.17 -10.11
CA LEU A 24 3.36 -0.35 -9.13
C LEU A 24 3.38 -1.01 -7.75
N LEU A 25 2.28 -1.67 -7.36
CA LEU A 25 2.20 -2.39 -6.09
C LEU A 25 3.11 -3.62 -6.09
N SER A 26 3.17 -4.36 -7.21
CA SER A 26 4.07 -5.51 -7.35
C SER A 26 5.53 -5.10 -7.31
N GLU A 27 5.91 -4.04 -8.02
CA GLU A 27 7.27 -3.48 -7.99
C GLU A 27 7.65 -3.04 -6.58
N LEU A 28 6.78 -2.28 -5.90
CA LEU A 28 7.01 -1.85 -4.53
C LEU A 28 7.14 -3.03 -3.55
N THR A 29 6.28 -4.04 -3.69
CA THR A 29 6.30 -5.24 -2.83
C THR A 29 7.59 -6.01 -3.01
N ALA A 30 8.06 -6.18 -4.25
CA ALA A 30 9.32 -6.85 -4.54
C ALA A 30 10.51 -6.13 -3.90
N ARG A 31 10.55 -4.80 -4.00
CA ARG A 31 11.61 -3.99 -3.36
C ARG A 31 11.61 -4.11 -1.84
N CYS A 32 10.46 -3.98 -1.19
CA CYS A 32 10.36 -4.16 0.26
C CYS A 32 10.80 -5.57 0.69
N PHE A 33 10.45 -6.59 -0.10
CA PHE A 33 10.89 -7.96 0.16
C PHE A 33 12.41 -8.11 0.04
N GLU A 34 13.02 -7.51 -0.98
CA GLU A 34 14.48 -7.53 -1.16
C GLU A 34 15.22 -6.87 0.02
N ILE A 35 14.78 -5.70 0.46
CA ILE A 35 15.37 -4.98 1.61
C ILE A 35 15.26 -5.82 2.89
N ASN A 36 14.10 -6.43 3.14
CA ASN A 36 13.90 -7.33 4.28
C ASN A 36 14.85 -8.54 4.28
N MET A 37 15.31 -8.98 3.12
CA MET A 37 16.17 -10.16 2.97
C MET A 37 17.66 -9.83 2.95
N THR A 38 18.01 -8.55 2.73
CA THR A 38 19.39 -8.11 2.50
C THR A 38 19.91 -7.14 3.56
N THR A 39 19.03 -6.62 4.42
CA THR A 39 19.37 -5.66 5.47
C THR A 39 18.73 -6.05 6.80
N ASP A 40 19.15 -5.41 7.88
CA ASP A 40 18.52 -5.59 9.21
C ASP A 40 17.18 -4.84 9.33
N ASN A 41 16.73 -4.14 8.28
CA ASN A 41 15.46 -3.41 8.31
C ASN A 41 14.27 -4.37 8.21
N HIS A 42 13.20 -4.09 8.95
CA HIS A 42 11.94 -4.83 8.84
C HIS A 42 10.84 -3.95 8.25
N ILE A 43 10.27 -4.37 7.13
CA ILE A 43 9.24 -3.67 6.38
C ILE A 43 7.99 -4.55 6.30
N PHE A 44 6.87 -3.98 6.70
CA PHE A 44 5.55 -4.61 6.64
C PHE A 44 4.69 -3.87 5.63
N ILE A 45 4.01 -4.60 4.76
CA ILE A 45 3.06 -4.04 3.79
C ILE A 45 1.69 -4.65 4.05
N ASN A 46 0.67 -3.83 4.24
CA ASN A 46 -0.72 -4.29 4.30
C ASN A 46 -1.57 -3.68 3.19
N PHE A 47 -2.50 -4.50 2.70
CA PHE A 47 -3.46 -4.13 1.67
C PHE A 47 -4.86 -4.32 2.22
N SER A 48 -5.67 -3.28 2.21
CA SER A 48 -7.08 -3.37 2.55
C SER A 48 -7.94 -3.25 1.30
N GLY A 49 -8.47 -4.38 0.85
CA GLY A 49 -9.43 -4.45 -0.25
C GLY A 49 -10.74 -3.72 0.04
N HIS A 50 -11.16 -3.67 1.30
CA HIS A 50 -12.45 -3.08 1.68
C HIS A 50 -12.48 -1.55 1.53
N VAL A 51 -11.41 -0.88 1.95
CA VAL A 51 -11.28 0.59 1.86
C VAL A 51 -10.29 1.05 0.79
N VAL A 52 -9.80 0.11 -0.02
CA VAL A 52 -8.83 0.35 -1.09
C VAL A 52 -7.58 1.10 -0.61
N GLN A 53 -6.99 0.61 0.47
CA GLN A 53 -5.85 1.24 1.14
C GLN A 53 -4.59 0.39 1.01
N VAL A 54 -3.45 1.06 0.94
CA VAL A 54 -2.12 0.47 1.07
C VAL A 54 -1.40 1.19 2.21
N ASP A 55 -0.85 0.40 3.13
CA ASP A 55 -0.02 0.90 4.21
C ASP A 55 1.29 0.13 4.30
N ILE A 56 2.35 0.87 4.64
CA ILE A 56 3.71 0.36 4.76
C ILE A 56 4.29 0.91 6.06
N ASP A 57 4.68 -0.02 6.93
CA ASP A 57 5.36 0.28 8.18
C ASP A 57 6.82 -0.16 8.06
N ILE A 58 7.75 0.78 8.20
CA ILE A 58 9.19 0.54 8.02
C ILE A 58 9.93 0.75 9.33
N TYR A 59 10.62 -0.27 9.80
CA TYR A 59 11.44 -0.28 11.01
C TYR A 59 12.91 -0.32 10.61
N ALA A 60 13.56 0.84 10.69
CA ALA A 60 14.99 0.96 10.39
C ALA A 60 15.83 0.29 11.48
N GLY A 61 16.70 -0.65 11.11
CA GLY A 61 17.49 -1.45 12.05
C GLY A 61 16.71 -2.57 12.76
N GLY A 62 15.51 -2.90 12.29
CA GLY A 62 14.75 -4.06 12.75
C GLY A 62 13.58 -3.70 13.64
N TRP A 63 12.67 -4.66 13.82
CA TRP A 63 11.49 -4.53 14.66
C TRP A 63 11.73 -5.09 16.06
N ASP A 64 11.43 -4.30 17.09
CA ASP A 64 11.25 -4.73 18.47
C ASP A 64 10.00 -4.10 19.12
N GLU A 65 9.73 -4.42 20.39
CA GLU A 65 8.56 -3.94 21.14
C GLU A 65 8.52 -2.41 21.37
N LEU A 66 9.68 -1.73 21.32
CA LEU A 66 9.81 -0.29 21.57
C LEU A 66 9.93 0.52 20.27
N SER A 67 10.21 -0.16 19.16
CA SER A 67 10.46 0.42 17.86
C SER A 67 9.21 1.11 17.31
N ARG A 68 9.39 2.29 16.73
CA ARG A 68 8.31 3.03 16.07
C ARG A 68 8.57 3.05 14.57
N PRO A 69 7.62 2.57 13.74
CA PRO A 69 7.85 2.54 12.30
C PRO A 69 7.70 3.92 11.71
N LYS A 70 8.45 4.16 10.62
CA LYS A 70 8.05 5.16 9.64
C LYS A 70 6.86 4.62 8.85
N LYS A 71 5.71 5.29 8.97
CA LYS A 71 4.47 4.88 8.31
C LYS A 71 4.27 5.63 6.99
N PHE A 72 3.92 4.89 5.95
CA PHE A 72 3.41 5.42 4.68
C PHE A 72 2.04 4.82 4.42
N MET A 73 1.05 5.68 4.19
CA MET A 73 -0.33 5.23 3.93
C MET A 73 -0.92 6.02 2.78
N THR A 74 -1.64 5.33 1.90
CA THR A 74 -2.44 5.97 0.86
C THR A 74 -3.74 5.21 0.61
N TYR A 75 -4.77 5.95 0.24
CA TYR A 75 -5.99 5.40 -0.35
C TYR A 75 -5.84 5.43 -1.87
N LEU A 76 -6.19 4.33 -2.52
CA LEU A 76 -6.22 4.26 -3.97
C LEU A 76 -7.61 4.65 -4.46
N SER A 77 -7.67 5.36 -5.59
CA SER A 77 -8.94 5.72 -6.22
C SER A 77 -8.86 5.67 -7.74
N HIS A 78 -10.03 5.58 -8.37
CA HIS A 78 -10.20 5.76 -9.82
C HIS A 78 -10.14 7.21 -10.27
N ASP A 79 -10.39 8.16 -9.35
CA ASP A 79 -10.40 9.59 -9.67
C ASP A 79 -9.00 10.06 -10.10
N GLN A 80 -8.92 10.62 -11.32
CA GLN A 80 -7.69 11.18 -11.88
C GLN A 80 -7.17 12.36 -11.07
N SER A 81 -8.03 13.08 -10.34
CA SER A 81 -7.62 14.20 -9.48
C SER A 81 -6.65 13.75 -8.38
N ASN A 82 -6.78 12.49 -7.92
CA ASN A 82 -5.96 11.87 -6.88
C ASN A 82 -4.74 11.11 -7.43
N GLU A 83 -4.64 10.92 -8.76
CA GLU A 83 -3.57 10.13 -9.37
C GLU A 83 -2.18 10.74 -9.13
N LYS A 84 -2.10 12.08 -9.10
CA LYS A 84 -0.85 12.78 -8.75
C LYS A 84 -0.44 12.50 -7.31
N ALA A 85 -1.39 12.46 -6.37
CA ALA A 85 -1.11 12.19 -4.97
C ALA A 85 -0.64 10.75 -4.77
N ILE A 86 -1.29 9.78 -5.41
CA ILE A 86 -0.89 8.36 -5.38
C ILE A 86 0.50 8.17 -6.00
N THR A 87 0.76 8.78 -7.16
CA THR A 87 2.06 8.69 -7.83
C THR A 87 3.17 9.32 -6.99
N LYS A 88 2.89 10.48 -6.36
CA LYS A 88 3.83 11.11 -5.41
C LYS A 88 4.08 10.20 -4.21
N TRP A 89 3.04 9.55 -3.68
CA TRP A 89 3.19 8.62 -2.58
C TRP A 89 4.13 7.46 -2.94
N PHE A 90 3.94 6.80 -4.09
CA PHE A 90 4.87 5.77 -4.56
C PHE A 90 6.31 6.28 -4.69
N ARG A 91 6.50 7.50 -5.20
CA ARG A 91 7.82 8.12 -5.32
C ARG A 91 8.46 8.38 -3.96
N ASP A 92 7.70 8.93 -3.02
CA ASP A 92 8.18 9.27 -1.67
C ASP A 92 8.55 8.00 -0.88
N VAL A 93 7.77 6.93 -1.02
CA VAL A 93 8.10 5.62 -0.45
C VAL A 93 9.38 5.08 -1.06
N ASN A 94 9.48 5.00 -2.40
CA ASN A 94 10.67 4.48 -3.07
C ASN A 94 11.93 5.27 -2.69
N LYS A 95 11.85 6.61 -2.64
CA LYS A 95 12.97 7.45 -2.20
C LYS A 95 13.42 7.13 -0.77
N TYR A 96 12.49 6.77 0.11
CA TYR A 96 12.84 6.38 1.47
C TYR A 96 13.47 4.98 1.50
N LEU A 97 12.95 4.04 0.71
CA LEU A 97 13.55 2.71 0.55
C LEU A 97 14.99 2.80 0.01
N ASP A 98 15.25 3.69 -0.96
CA ASP A 98 16.60 3.96 -1.50
C ASP A 98 17.60 4.44 -0.42
N SER A 99 17.11 4.97 0.71
CA SER A 99 17.97 5.40 1.82
C SER A 99 18.26 4.32 2.86
N LEU A 100 17.65 3.15 2.70
CA LEU A 100 17.80 1.98 3.59
C LEU A 100 18.66 0.87 2.98
N GLU A 101 18.87 0.91 1.65
CA GLU A 101 19.85 0.11 0.89
C GLU A 101 21.27 0.64 1.13
#